data_AF-A0A931LMB1-F1
#
_entry.id   AF-A0A931LMB1-F1
#
_cell.length_a   1.000
_cell.length_b   1.000
_cell.length_c   1.000
_cell.angle_alpha   90.00
_cell.angle_beta   90.00
_cell.angle_gamma   90.00
#
_symmetry.space_group_name_H-M   'P 1'
#
loop_
_entity.id
_entity.type
_entity.pdbx_description
1 polymer ?
#
loop_
_entity_poly.entity_id
_entity_poly.type
_entity_poly.pdbx_seq_one_letter_code
_entity_poly.pdbx_strand_id
1 'polypeptide(L)'
;MNVSPHNQPIAVTRDARTWAFTIDERPVIIEEPVKRGHFFVMGKTRMGKSTFFEHSIRDDIEHGRGFCLIDPHGDLAERVIDAIPRRCINRTIYLNVGDFDYPFGFNIFHSIPADQQTTVGQNVIGIFKRIYSEFFGPRMEFLWELANLVLHPFEVEG
;
A
#
# COMPACT_ATOMS: atom_id res chain seq x y z
N MET A 1 -16.67 25.90 0.25
CA MET A 1 -15.49 26.57 0.84
C MET A 1 -14.71 27.20 -0.29
N ASN A 2 -14.60 28.53 -0.30
CA ASN A 2 -13.96 29.27 -1.38
C ASN A 2 -12.45 29.34 -1.09
N VAL A 3 -11.63 28.67 -1.89
CA VAL A 3 -10.17 28.74 -1.75
C VAL A 3 -9.69 29.95 -2.56
N SER A 4 -9.08 30.93 -1.90
CA SER A 4 -8.59 32.16 -2.55
C SER A 4 -7.57 31.84 -3.64
N PRO A 5 -7.55 32.55 -4.80
CA PRO A 5 -6.67 32.25 -5.94
C PRO A 5 -5.17 32.22 -5.60
N HIS A 6 -4.78 32.88 -4.50
CA HIS A 6 -3.41 32.96 -4.01
C HIS A 6 -2.89 31.66 -3.36
N ASN A 7 -3.75 30.66 -3.18
CA ASN A 7 -3.43 29.42 -2.48
C ASN A 7 -3.18 28.22 -3.41
N GLN A 8 -2.91 28.46 -4.71
CA GLN A 8 -2.54 27.39 -5.64
C GLN A 8 -1.10 26.95 -5.37
N PRO A 9 -0.84 25.71 -4.92
CA PRO A 9 0.50 25.26 -4.60
C PRO A 9 1.31 25.08 -5.90
N ILE A 10 2.55 25.58 -5.92
CA ILE A 10 3.53 25.32 -6.98
C ILE A 10 4.62 24.43 -6.37
N ALA A 11 4.96 23.30 -7.00
CA ALA A 11 5.91 22.33 -6.47
C ALA A 11 7.33 22.58 -7.01
N VAL A 12 8.24 23.01 -6.12
CA VAL A 12 9.69 22.93 -6.26
C VAL A 12 10.22 22.51 -4.87
N THR A 13 11.32 21.77 -4.75
CA THR A 13 11.83 21.27 -3.44
C THR A 13 13.26 21.75 -3.17
N ARG A 14 13.52 22.13 -1.90
CA ARG A 14 14.85 22.45 -1.33
C ARG A 14 15.28 21.49 -0.20
N ASP A 15 14.35 20.79 0.47
CA ASP A 15 14.63 19.85 1.57
C ASP A 15 13.53 18.76 1.76
N ALA A 16 13.71 17.87 2.75
CA ALA A 16 12.82 16.73 3.04
C ALA A 16 11.50 17.10 3.75
N ARG A 17 11.35 18.34 4.24
CA ARG A 17 10.16 18.79 5.00
C ARG A 17 9.26 19.72 4.21
N THR A 18 9.66 20.09 2.99
CA THR A 18 9.00 21.12 2.19
C THR A 18 8.52 20.55 0.85
N TRP A 19 7.19 20.58 0.66
CA TRP A 19 6.46 19.71 -0.27
C TRP A 19 5.88 20.45 -1.46
N ALA A 20 5.41 21.65 -1.18
CA ALA A 20 4.94 22.64 -2.11
C ALA A 20 5.29 23.99 -1.50
N PHE A 21 5.44 24.98 -2.35
CA PHE A 21 5.52 26.35 -1.90
C PHE A 21 4.19 27.04 -2.15
N THR A 22 3.79 27.92 -1.24
CA THR A 22 2.82 28.95 -1.60
C THR A 22 3.42 29.82 -2.71
N ILE A 23 2.62 30.63 -3.39
CA ILE A 23 3.13 31.60 -4.37
C ILE A 23 4.22 32.50 -3.75
N ASP A 24 4.16 32.69 -2.43
CA ASP A 24 5.13 33.46 -1.64
C ASP A 24 6.31 32.62 -1.11
N GLU A 25 6.62 31.48 -1.73
CA GLU A 25 7.75 30.60 -1.38
C GLU A 25 7.75 30.04 0.06
N ARG A 26 6.58 29.94 0.70
CA ARG A 26 6.49 29.35 2.04
C ARG A 26 6.35 27.83 1.98
N PRO A 27 7.10 27.08 2.80
CA PRO A 27 6.98 25.63 2.82
C PRO A 27 5.59 25.21 3.29
N VAL A 28 4.92 24.38 2.49
CA VAL A 28 3.68 23.70 2.88
C VAL A 28 4.06 22.44 3.64
N ILE A 29 3.67 22.32 4.91
CA ILE A 29 3.91 21.15 5.75
C ILE A 29 2.58 20.41 5.96
N ILE A 30 2.58 19.09 5.82
CA ILE A 30 1.43 18.26 6.18
C ILE A 30 1.61 17.75 7.60
N GLU A 31 0.86 18.31 8.53
CA GLU A 31 0.89 17.89 9.92
C GLU A 31 0.32 16.48 10.10
N GLU A 32 0.81 15.76 11.11
CA GLU A 32 0.39 14.40 11.40
C GLU A 32 -1.13 14.23 11.64
N PRO A 33 -1.83 15.15 12.34
CA PRO A 33 -3.28 15.09 12.46
C PRO A 33 -4.00 15.13 11.10
N VAL A 34 -3.45 15.87 10.13
CA VAL A 34 -3.99 15.94 8.77
C VAL A 34 -3.72 14.63 8.02
N LYS A 35 -2.51 14.05 8.13
CA LYS A 35 -2.20 12.74 7.55
C LYS A 35 -3.15 11.64 8.06
N ARG A 36 -3.49 11.67 9.37
CA ARG A 36 -4.43 10.72 9.99
C ARG A 36 -5.87 10.84 9.47
N GLY A 37 -6.26 12.00 8.94
CA GLY A 37 -7.58 12.21 8.33
C GLY A 37 -7.75 11.60 6.94
N HIS A 38 -6.71 10.98 6.39
CA HIS A 38 -6.59 10.56 5.00
C HIS A 38 -6.64 11.75 4.02
N PHE A 39 -5.93 11.63 2.91
CA PHE A 39 -5.96 12.65 1.86
C PHE A 39 -5.87 12.01 0.49
N PHE A 40 -6.42 12.71 -0.50
CA PHE A 40 -6.45 12.28 -1.89
C PHE A 40 -5.63 13.25 -2.73
N VAL A 41 -4.67 12.70 -3.50
CA VAL A 41 -3.79 13.48 -4.39
C VAL A 41 -4.25 13.29 -5.83
N MET A 42 -4.73 14.36 -6.45
CA MET A 42 -5.21 14.34 -7.84
C MET A 42 -4.26 15.09 -8.77
N GLY A 43 -4.03 14.55 -9.96
CA GLY A 43 -3.24 15.23 -10.99
C GLY A 43 -3.02 14.36 -12.22
N LYS A 44 -2.79 14.97 -13.37
CA LYS A 44 -2.40 14.24 -14.60
C LYS A 44 -1.06 13.53 -14.42
N THR A 45 -0.74 12.59 -15.30
CA THR A 45 0.59 11.97 -15.37
C THR A 45 1.67 13.05 -15.51
N ARG A 46 2.84 12.84 -14.87
CA ARG A 46 3.97 13.80 -14.79
C ARG A 46 3.70 15.12 -14.04
N MET A 47 2.64 15.20 -13.24
CA MET A 47 2.38 16.37 -12.36
C MET A 47 2.99 16.22 -10.95
N GLY A 48 4.04 15.41 -10.78
CA GLY A 48 4.75 15.29 -9.50
C GLY A 48 4.08 14.43 -8.42
N LYS A 49 3.04 13.66 -8.73
CA LYS A 49 2.37 12.77 -7.75
C LYS A 49 3.34 11.76 -7.10
N SER A 50 4.13 11.05 -7.91
CA SER A 50 5.10 10.07 -7.39
C SER A 50 6.20 10.75 -6.57
N THR A 51 6.66 11.93 -7.00
CA THR A 51 7.61 12.75 -6.24
C THR A 51 7.03 13.16 -4.89
N PHE A 52 5.78 13.60 -4.84
CA PHE A 52 5.10 13.91 -3.59
C PHE A 52 5.06 12.70 -2.64
N PHE A 53 4.69 11.52 -3.14
CA PHE A 53 4.66 10.30 -2.32
C PHE A 53 6.06 9.86 -1.86
N GLU A 54 7.06 9.92 -2.73
CA GLU A 54 8.45 9.57 -2.40
C GLU A 54 8.97 10.41 -1.23
N HIS A 55 8.75 11.73 -1.30
CA HIS A 55 9.12 12.60 -0.20
C HIS A 55 8.35 12.22 1.07
N SER A 56 7.05 11.88 0.96
CA SER A 56 6.13 11.62 2.11
C SER A 56 6.62 10.46 2.92
N ILE A 57 7.00 9.43 2.17
CA ILE A 57 7.61 8.22 2.67
C ILE A 57 8.99 8.51 3.28
N ARG A 58 9.83 9.34 2.65
CA ARG A 58 11.14 9.71 3.20
C ARG A 58 11.00 10.45 4.54
N ASP A 59 10.07 11.38 4.66
CA ASP A 59 9.77 12.07 5.92
C ASP A 59 9.29 11.07 7.01
N ASP A 60 8.45 10.11 6.64
CA ASP A 60 8.02 9.04 7.54
C ASP A 60 9.20 8.16 8.00
N ILE A 61 10.09 7.77 7.08
CA ILE A 61 11.31 7.00 7.38
C ILE A 61 12.24 7.76 8.33
N GLU A 62 12.47 9.06 8.11
CA GLU A 62 13.38 9.84 8.95
C GLU A 62 12.89 10.00 10.38
N HIS A 63 11.58 10.06 10.58
CA HIS A 63 10.97 10.13 11.91
C HIS A 63 10.61 8.75 12.49
N GLY A 64 11.02 7.66 11.84
CA GLY A 64 10.77 6.30 12.32
C GLY A 64 9.31 5.85 12.26
N ARG A 65 8.51 6.48 11.40
CA ARG A 65 7.11 6.12 11.15
C ARG A 65 7.02 5.05 10.06
N GLY A 66 6.18 4.04 10.28
CA GLY A 66 5.92 2.99 9.30
C GLY A 66 4.98 3.45 8.19
N PHE A 67 5.08 2.84 7.02
CA PHE A 67 4.20 3.08 5.88
C PHE A 67 4.00 1.77 5.09
N CYS A 68 2.95 1.74 4.26
CA CYS A 68 2.73 0.72 3.26
C CYS A 68 2.58 1.42 1.90
N LEU A 69 3.37 1.01 0.92
CA LEU A 69 3.32 1.52 -0.45
C LEU A 69 2.84 0.40 -1.38
N ILE A 70 1.79 0.68 -2.13
CA ILE A 70 1.31 -0.18 -3.23
C ILE A 70 1.54 0.59 -4.52
N ASP A 71 2.45 0.09 -5.35
CA ASP A 71 2.83 0.72 -6.61
C ASP A 71 2.71 -0.28 -7.77
N PRO A 72 1.65 -0.17 -8.60
CA PRO A 72 1.46 -1.04 -9.76
C PRO A 72 2.55 -0.91 -10.84
N HIS A 73 3.28 0.21 -10.87
CA HIS A 73 4.31 0.46 -11.88
C HIS A 73 5.72 0.10 -11.40
N GLY A 74 5.92 0.03 -10.08
CA GLY A 74 7.17 -0.36 -9.44
C GLY A 74 8.24 0.73 -9.35
N ASP A 75 8.17 1.77 -10.20
CA ASP A 75 9.19 2.81 -10.30
C ASP A 75 9.33 3.63 -9.01
N LEU A 76 8.23 3.88 -8.28
CA LEU A 76 8.27 4.57 -7.00
C LEU A 76 8.75 3.64 -5.90
N ALA A 77 8.34 2.37 -5.92
CA ALA A 77 8.79 1.38 -4.93
C ALA A 77 10.31 1.19 -4.99
N GLU A 78 10.90 1.08 -6.18
CA GLU A 78 12.36 0.98 -6.35
C GLU A 78 13.09 2.20 -5.75
N ARG A 79 12.66 3.42 -6.10
CA ARG A 79 13.25 4.65 -5.55
C ARG A 79 13.15 4.73 -4.02
N VAL A 80 12.05 4.24 -3.45
CA VAL A 80 11.87 4.19 -2.00
C VAL A 80 12.84 3.20 -1.37
N ILE A 81 12.93 1.97 -1.91
CA ILE A 81 13.86 0.94 -1.41
C ILE A 81 15.30 1.45 -1.45
N ASP A 82 15.72 2.10 -2.53
CA ASP A 82 17.07 2.67 -2.68
C ASP A 82 17.36 3.77 -1.63
N ALA A 83 16.32 4.46 -1.17
CA ALA A 83 16.43 5.51 -0.16
C ALA A 83 16.33 5.01 1.29
N ILE A 84 16.06 3.71 1.52
CA ILE A 84 15.91 3.19 2.88
C ILE A 84 17.27 3.17 3.61
N PRO A 85 17.38 3.83 4.78
CA PRO A 85 18.62 3.85 5.53
C PRO A 85 18.91 2.47 6.12
N ARG A 86 20.20 2.12 6.26
CA ARG A 86 20.64 0.81 6.77
C ARG A 86 20.00 0.39 8.09
N ARG A 87 19.70 1.36 8.98
CA ARG A 87 19.02 1.15 10.27
C ARG A 87 17.60 0.56 10.13
N CYS A 88 17.00 0.65 8.95
CA CYS A 88 15.64 0.20 8.66
C CYS A 88 15.58 -1.09 7.83
N ILE A 89 16.70 -1.61 7.31
CA ILE A 89 16.69 -2.79 6.42
C ILE A 89 15.99 -3.99 7.06
N ASN A 90 16.30 -4.30 8.33
CA ASN A 90 15.73 -5.46 9.04
C ASN A 90 14.22 -5.34 9.33
N ARG A 91 13.60 -4.20 9.06
CA ARG A 91 12.16 -3.95 9.24
C ARG A 91 11.48 -3.56 7.93
N THR A 92 12.16 -3.75 6.80
CA THR A 92 11.64 -3.44 5.47
C THR A 92 11.27 -4.74 4.78
N ILE A 93 10.06 -4.77 4.22
CA ILE A 93 9.60 -5.86 3.37
C ILE A 93 9.37 -5.27 1.98
N TYR A 94 10.03 -5.82 0.98
CA TYR A 94 9.83 -5.49 -0.42
C TYR A 94 9.22 -6.70 -1.12
N LEU A 95 8.02 -6.52 -1.67
CA LEU A 95 7.29 -7.57 -2.37
C LEU A 95 7.12 -7.16 -3.83
N ASN A 96 7.80 -7.88 -4.73
CA ASN A 96 7.61 -7.75 -6.16
C ASN A 96 6.92 -9.00 -6.71
N VAL A 97 5.64 -8.88 -7.07
CA VAL A 97 4.83 -10.01 -7.60
C VAL A 97 5.31 -10.44 -8.99
N GLY A 98 6.00 -9.55 -9.72
CA GLY A 98 6.55 -9.84 -11.04
C GLY A 98 7.97 -10.44 -11.01
N ASP A 99 8.59 -10.58 -9.85
CA ASP A 99 9.93 -11.16 -9.71
C ASP A 99 9.83 -12.70 -9.63
N PHE A 100 10.13 -13.36 -10.76
CA PHE A 100 10.12 -14.81 -10.86
C PHE A 100 11.43 -15.47 -10.41
N ASP A 101 12.51 -14.70 -10.27
CA ASP A 101 13.80 -15.21 -9.79
C ASP A 101 13.78 -15.29 -8.25
N TYR A 102 13.06 -14.36 -7.60
CA TYR A 102 12.89 -14.30 -6.15
C TYR A 102 11.40 -14.24 -5.75
N PRO A 103 10.62 -15.30 -6.02
CA PRO A 103 9.20 -15.32 -5.68
C PRO A 103 9.01 -15.35 -4.15
N PHE A 104 8.01 -14.63 -3.67
CA PHE A 104 7.62 -14.68 -2.26
C PHE A 104 6.49 -15.69 -2.05
N GLY A 105 6.60 -16.47 -0.97
CA GLY A 105 5.52 -17.33 -0.49
C GLY A 105 4.56 -16.52 0.37
N PHE A 106 3.28 -16.50 0.02
CA PHE A 106 2.24 -15.92 0.84
C PHE A 106 1.12 -16.93 1.07
N ASN A 107 1.05 -17.45 2.29
CA ASN A 107 -0.08 -18.27 2.72
C ASN A 107 -1.05 -17.38 3.49
N ILE A 108 -2.20 -17.09 2.88
CA ILE A 108 -3.26 -16.29 3.50
C ILE A 108 -3.74 -16.91 4.80
N PHE A 109 -3.68 -18.24 4.93
CA PHE A 109 -4.18 -18.98 6.08
C PHE A 109 -3.14 -19.16 7.21
N HIS A 110 -1.91 -18.69 7.01
CA HIS A 110 -0.87 -18.88 7.99
C HIS A 110 -1.15 -18.11 9.28
N SER A 111 -1.05 -18.80 10.44
CA SER A 111 -1.19 -18.20 11.78
C SER A 111 -2.53 -17.49 12.03
N ILE A 112 -3.63 -17.93 11.40
CA ILE A 112 -4.96 -17.41 11.68
C ILE A 112 -5.56 -18.13 12.91
N PRO A 113 -6.04 -17.39 13.92
CA PRO A 113 -6.82 -17.95 15.03
C PRO A 113 -8.02 -18.77 14.54
N ALA A 114 -8.28 -19.92 15.15
CA ALA A 114 -9.31 -20.87 14.69
C ALA A 114 -10.71 -20.23 14.54
N ASP A 115 -11.04 -19.25 15.38
CA ASP A 115 -12.30 -18.50 15.34
C ASP A 115 -12.41 -17.52 14.15
N GLN A 116 -11.29 -17.14 13.54
CA GLN A 116 -11.21 -16.22 12.41
C GLN A 116 -11.03 -16.91 11.05
N GLN A 117 -10.64 -18.19 11.04
CA GLN A 117 -10.36 -18.95 9.81
C GLN A 117 -11.54 -18.96 8.83
N THR A 118 -12.76 -19.13 9.34
CA THR A 118 -13.97 -19.10 8.50
C THR A 118 -14.17 -17.72 7.86
N THR A 119 -14.03 -16.64 8.63
CA THR A 119 -14.19 -15.27 8.13
C THR A 119 -13.13 -14.92 7.09
N VAL A 120 -11.87 -15.32 7.32
CA VAL A 120 -10.81 -15.09 6.33
C VAL A 120 -11.06 -15.90 5.06
N GLY A 121 -11.46 -17.17 5.17
CA GLY A 121 -11.85 -17.98 4.02
C GLY A 121 -13.00 -17.37 3.21
N GLN A 122 -14.02 -16.81 3.86
CA GLN A 122 -15.11 -16.10 3.19
C GLN A 122 -14.64 -14.81 2.50
N ASN A 123 -13.75 -14.05 3.13
CA ASN A 123 -13.18 -12.83 2.54
C ASN A 123 -12.36 -13.14 1.28
N VAL A 124 -11.54 -14.19 1.32
CA VAL A 124 -10.78 -14.67 0.16
C VAL A 124 -11.74 -15.00 -0.99
N ILE A 125 -12.75 -15.81 -0.74
CA ILE A 125 -13.78 -16.14 -1.74
C ILE A 125 -14.44 -14.87 -2.29
N GLY A 126 -14.79 -13.93 -1.42
CA GLY A 126 -15.39 -12.65 -1.81
C GLY A 126 -14.50 -11.83 -2.75
N ILE A 127 -13.19 -11.80 -2.51
CA ILE A 127 -12.21 -11.14 -3.38
C ILE A 127 -12.15 -11.85 -4.74
N PHE A 128 -12.04 -13.18 -4.76
CA PHE A 128 -12.00 -13.94 -6.01
C PHE A 128 -13.27 -13.76 -6.84
N LYS A 129 -14.45 -13.79 -6.21
CA LYS A 129 -15.74 -13.51 -6.89
C LYS A 129 -15.77 -12.12 -7.51
N ARG A 130 -15.17 -11.11 -6.87
CA ARG A 130 -15.11 -9.75 -7.41
C ARG A 130 -14.14 -9.62 -8.58
N ILE A 131 -12.98 -10.26 -8.49
CA ILE A 131 -11.93 -10.19 -9.53
C ILE A 131 -12.32 -11.00 -10.76
N TYR A 132 -12.93 -12.17 -10.57
CA TYR A 132 -13.25 -13.13 -11.63
C TYR A 132 -14.75 -13.33 -11.82
N SER A 133 -15.56 -12.31 -11.56
CA SER A 133 -17.02 -12.39 -11.57
C SER A 133 -17.60 -13.02 -12.84
N GLU A 134 -16.95 -12.84 -13.99
CA GLU A 134 -17.36 -13.41 -15.29
C GLU A 134 -17.09 -14.92 -15.42
N PHE A 135 -16.17 -15.48 -14.60
CA PHE A 135 -15.79 -16.89 -14.62
C PHE A 135 -16.37 -17.69 -13.43
N PHE A 136 -17.05 -17.01 -12.50
CA PHE A 136 -17.64 -17.61 -11.30
C PHE A 136 -19.09 -18.04 -11.52
N GLY A 137 -19.28 -19.28 -11.98
CA GLY A 137 -20.58 -19.96 -11.99
C GLY A 137 -20.82 -20.83 -10.73
N PRO A 138 -22.03 -21.39 -10.54
CA PRO A 138 -22.41 -22.15 -9.33
C PRO A 138 -21.48 -23.33 -8.99
N ARG A 139 -20.83 -23.93 -10.00
CA ARG A 139 -19.87 -25.02 -9.81
C ARG A 139 -18.56 -24.58 -9.17
N MET A 140 -18.08 -23.37 -9.48
CA MET A 140 -16.87 -22.83 -8.86
C MET A 140 -17.13 -22.54 -7.39
N GLU A 141 -18.28 -21.95 -7.04
CA GLU A 141 -18.64 -21.66 -5.64
C GLU A 141 -18.60 -22.91 -4.75
N PHE A 142 -19.14 -24.03 -5.23
CA PHE A 142 -19.10 -25.31 -4.54
C PHE A 142 -17.68 -25.86 -4.34
N LEU A 143 -16.80 -25.75 -5.36
CA LEU A 143 -15.41 -26.20 -5.26
C LEU A 143 -14.61 -25.36 -4.24
N TRP A 144 -14.91 -24.07 -4.12
CA TRP A 144 -14.27 -23.19 -3.13
C TRP A 144 -14.77 -23.45 -1.70
N GLU A 145 -16.06 -23.74 -1.51
CA GLU A 145 -16.59 -24.18 -0.20
C GLU A 145 -15.94 -25.49 0.24
N LEU A 146 -15.79 -26.45 -0.68
CA LEU A 146 -15.05 -27.68 -0.43
C LEU A 146 -13.57 -27.43 -0.12
N ALA A 147 -12.91 -26.53 -0.85
CA ALA A 147 -11.51 -26.18 -0.59
C ALA A 147 -11.33 -25.54 0.80
N ASN A 148 -12.22 -24.63 1.21
CA ASN A 148 -12.19 -24.07 2.57
C ASN A 148 -12.42 -25.15 3.63
N LEU A 149 -13.33 -26.10 3.40
CA LEU A 149 -13.59 -27.21 4.32
C LEU A 149 -12.40 -28.18 4.42
N VAL A 150 -11.69 -28.40 3.31
CA VAL A 150 -10.52 -29.29 3.22
C VAL A 150 -9.24 -28.62 3.71
N LEU A 151 -9.13 -27.29 3.68
CA LEU A 151 -7.98 -26.56 4.24
C LEU A 151 -8.13 -26.31 5.76
N HIS A 152 -9.35 -26.32 6.27
CA HIS A 152 -9.66 -26.22 7.71
C HIS A 152 -9.15 -27.39 8.61
N PRO A 153 -8.92 -28.65 8.15
CA PRO A 153 -8.52 -29.76 9.01
C PRO A 153 -7.02 -30.11 8.95
N PHE A 154 -6.17 -29.43 8.15
CA PHE A 154 -4.75 -29.78 7.99
C PHE A 154 -3.77 -28.92 8.80
N GLU A 155 -4.20 -28.34 9.92
CA GLU A 155 -3.29 -27.94 11.01
C GLU A 155 -3.60 -28.76 12.26
N VAL A 156 -3.32 -30.07 12.19
CA VAL A 156 -3.04 -30.86 13.38
C VAL A 156 -1.78 -31.67 13.09
N GLU A 157 -0.78 -31.44 13.94
CA GLU A 157 0.55 -32.06 14.06
C GLU A 157 1.71 -31.43 13.27
N GLY A 158 2.62 -30.80 14.04
CA GLY A 158 4.07 -30.96 13.86
C GLY A 158 4.85 -29.75 13.39
#